data_AF-A0AB35IQX9-F1
#
_entry.id   AF-A0AB35IQX9-F1
#
_cell.length_a   1.000
_cell.length_b   1.000
_cell.length_c   1.000
_cell.angle_alpha   90.00
_cell.angle_beta   90.00
_cell.angle_gamma   90.00
#
_symmetry.space_group_name_H-M   'P 1'
#
loop_
_entity.id
_entity.type
_entity.pdbx_description
1 polymer ?
#
loop_
_entity_poly.entity_id
_entity_poly.type
_entity_poly.pdbx_seq_one_letter_code
_entity_poly.pdbx_strand_id
1 'polypeptide(L)'
;MLTDKYLEESGDEVSNEFSTLETVLLVWMGLRLRNLSNIENIGNDYPKWKNKAIAEFNKYSGTEFGKTKKTSLDMVKNAVVNGVTLTIENVYNRLKKTDDKLKKKNILINGKKDLNKGIKSTQNELKNLCNISNKCANKQFIKACDDAYSKIIAGQDAENAIESSIKKLVQNGIEVIGYTKNNTSMDAAVRRAVTSGVNQTSLKIKIANCEKFGINIVKTSSHGGARPDHARWQGQFFYLDKPVKGLKKFKSSTGYGKVDGLGGANCRHSFYEVTNYEYENNLVNDEEFELNRNNEQYELEQKQRYYERQIRKWKKRKNVLDECGVDSTKESKKIKYWQNKRSQFIKDSNIDFKKKFGTNNVLNKAYSREKVIKKSLFAENFEKNSKRNTNSKYDGVPDVFNYKADKQRRLTDTFIEIDNRFMKDGFEHLAIHSKRTGEILVPISTSKLNNHVDPSKAMQKLLLTSPENSLTAIHNHPNNTPFSIGDIISCNNNKALGEIIVINNNGESYYFSIPKGARINLSIAEYENELREYFRKTKKWLSQQYPNESEADIHHLALVKICKKAGWNYGRKRV
;
A
#
# COMPACT_ATOMS: atom_id res chain seq x y z
N MET A 1 9.19 -9.93 -24.74
CA MET A 1 10.20 -9.39 -23.81
C MET A 1 9.48 -8.63 -22.71
N LEU A 2 10.15 -8.22 -21.63
CA LEU A 2 9.54 -7.25 -20.73
C LEU A 2 9.27 -5.96 -21.51
N THR A 3 8.04 -5.46 -21.39
CA THR A 3 7.67 -4.19 -22.00
C THR A 3 8.29 -3.04 -21.22
N ASP A 4 8.52 -1.93 -21.91
CA ASP A 4 8.96 -0.68 -21.29
C ASP A 4 8.06 -0.30 -20.10
N LYS A 5 6.74 -0.37 -20.29
CA LYS A 5 5.73 -0.12 -19.26
C LYS A 5 5.86 -1.04 -18.05
N TYR A 6 6.06 -2.35 -18.26
CA TYR A 6 6.22 -3.29 -17.15
C TYR A 6 7.44 -2.95 -16.29
N LEU A 7 8.57 -2.64 -16.93
CA LEU A 7 9.77 -2.24 -16.20
C LEU A 7 9.56 -0.91 -15.47
N GLU A 8 8.85 0.03 -16.10
CA GLU A 8 8.50 1.30 -15.48
C GLU A 8 7.61 1.14 -14.24
N GLU A 9 6.76 0.12 -14.17
CA GLU A 9 5.83 -0.09 -13.04
C GLU A 9 6.36 -1.10 -12.00
N SER A 10 7.32 -1.94 -12.37
CA SER A 10 7.83 -3.08 -11.56
C SER A 10 8.33 -2.72 -10.15
N GLY A 11 8.77 -1.48 -9.93
CA GLY A 11 9.26 -1.01 -8.64
C GLY A 11 8.26 -0.14 -7.85
N ASP A 12 7.11 0.19 -8.43
CA ASP A 12 6.20 1.20 -7.88
C ASP A 12 5.59 0.77 -6.54
N GLU A 13 5.19 -0.50 -6.41
CA GLU A 13 4.59 -0.99 -5.15
C GLU A 13 5.57 -0.94 -3.98
N VAL A 14 6.80 -1.42 -4.18
CA VAL A 14 7.85 -1.38 -3.15
C VAL A 14 8.24 0.07 -2.83
N SER A 15 8.33 0.93 -3.85
CA SER A 15 8.58 2.37 -3.66
C SER A 15 7.50 3.02 -2.81
N ASN A 16 6.23 2.63 -2.98
CA ASN A 16 5.11 3.18 -2.22
C ASN A 16 5.15 2.78 -0.74
N GLU A 17 5.58 1.56 -0.42
CA GLU A 17 5.81 1.12 0.97
C GLU A 17 6.87 2.00 1.66
N PHE A 18 7.98 2.28 0.98
CA PHE A 18 9.02 3.16 1.51
C PHE A 18 8.58 4.62 1.58
N SER A 19 7.80 5.13 0.62
CA SER A 19 7.22 6.48 0.73
C SER A 19 6.24 6.59 1.91
N THR A 20 5.53 5.51 2.23
CA THR A 20 4.63 5.45 3.39
C THR A 20 5.45 5.46 4.68
N LEU A 21 6.47 4.61 4.75
CA LEU A 21 7.41 4.56 5.87
C LEU A 21 8.04 5.93 6.12
N GLU A 22 8.49 6.63 5.09
CA GLU A 22 9.07 7.97 5.24
C GLU A 22 8.09 8.94 5.90
N THR A 23 6.83 8.95 5.45
CA THR A 23 5.78 9.84 5.98
C THR A 23 5.56 9.57 7.48
N VAL A 24 5.49 8.29 7.85
CA VAL A 24 5.32 7.80 9.23
C VAL A 24 6.50 8.18 10.10
N LEU A 25 7.73 8.04 9.61
CA LEU A 25 8.88 8.49 10.38
C LEU A 25 8.86 10.01 10.58
N LEU A 26 8.50 10.77 9.54
CA LEU A 26 8.49 12.24 9.58
C LEU A 26 7.42 12.81 10.51
N VAL A 27 6.18 12.29 10.52
CA VAL A 27 5.21 12.78 11.53
C VAL A 27 5.64 12.34 12.94
N TRP A 28 6.39 11.24 13.13
CA TRP A 28 6.73 10.77 14.48
C TRP A 28 7.73 11.75 15.07
N MET A 29 8.72 12.10 14.25
CA MET A 29 9.67 13.15 14.53
C MET A 29 8.96 14.48 14.81
N GLY A 30 8.00 14.88 13.98
CA GLY A 30 7.25 16.13 14.15
C GLY A 30 6.45 16.20 15.45
N LEU A 31 5.74 15.12 15.79
CA LEU A 31 5.00 15.00 17.05
C LEU A 31 5.90 14.98 18.26
N ARG A 32 7.07 14.33 18.16
CA ARG A 32 8.05 14.38 19.24
C ARG A 32 8.62 15.78 19.42
N LEU A 33 8.86 16.53 18.34
CA LEU A 33 9.30 17.93 18.41
C LEU A 33 8.27 18.83 19.12
N ARG A 34 6.97 18.59 18.97
CA ARG A 34 5.92 19.31 19.72
C ARG A 34 6.11 19.21 21.23
N ASN A 35 6.58 18.07 21.74
CA ASN A 35 6.80 17.89 23.18
C ASN A 35 7.92 18.77 23.76
N LEU A 36 8.71 19.46 22.94
CA LEU A 36 9.67 20.47 23.41
C LEU A 36 8.99 21.62 24.13
N SER A 37 7.74 21.97 23.76
CA SER A 37 6.99 23.05 24.42
C SER A 37 6.62 22.73 25.87
N ASN A 38 6.69 21.45 26.28
CA ASN A 38 6.32 20.99 27.62
C ASN A 38 7.53 20.92 28.57
N ILE A 39 8.72 21.35 28.14
CA ILE A 39 9.92 21.35 28.96
C ILE A 39 10.01 22.69 29.70
N GLU A 40 9.85 22.67 31.02
CA GLU A 40 9.87 23.87 31.87
C GLU A 40 11.21 24.61 31.82
N ASN A 41 12.33 23.89 31.95
CA ASN A 41 13.67 24.47 31.83
C ASN A 41 14.41 23.87 30.63
N ILE A 42 14.07 24.36 29.44
CA ILE A 42 14.61 23.83 28.18
C ILE A 42 16.14 23.89 28.12
N GLY A 43 16.79 24.87 28.75
CA GLY A 43 18.25 24.98 28.80
C GLY A 43 18.91 23.78 29.50
N ASN A 44 18.37 23.38 30.66
CA ASN A 44 18.93 22.32 31.48
C ASN A 44 18.42 20.92 31.10
N ASP A 45 17.15 20.80 30.74
CA ASP A 45 16.49 19.50 30.54
C ASP A 45 16.57 18.97 29.11
N TYR A 46 16.93 19.82 28.13
CA TYR A 46 17.00 19.42 26.72
C TYR A 46 17.98 18.26 26.46
N PRO A 47 19.22 18.22 27.00
CA PRO A 47 20.11 17.08 26.76
C PRO A 47 19.51 15.74 27.21
N LYS A 48 18.86 15.72 28.38
CA LYS A 48 18.18 14.53 28.92
C LYS A 48 16.99 14.13 28.05
N TRP A 49 16.17 15.11 27.67
CA TRP A 49 15.04 14.90 26.76
C TRP A 49 15.49 14.37 25.40
N LYS A 50 16.53 14.98 24.80
CA LYS A 50 17.07 14.63 23.48
C LYS A 50 17.57 13.19 23.46
N ASN A 51 18.34 12.79 24.48
CA ASN A 51 18.84 11.41 24.58
C ASN A 51 17.68 10.39 24.67
N LYS A 52 16.65 10.70 25.48
CA LYS A 52 15.44 9.86 25.57
C LYS A 52 14.71 9.80 24.22
N ALA A 53 14.46 10.94 23.58
CA ALA A 53 13.76 11.03 22.31
C ALA A 53 14.51 10.27 21.19
N ILE A 54 15.85 10.37 21.14
CA ILE A 54 16.68 9.63 20.19
C ILE A 54 16.58 8.12 20.45
N ALA A 55 16.62 7.67 21.70
CA ALA A 55 16.48 6.25 22.02
C ALA A 55 15.09 5.70 21.61
N GLU A 56 14.03 6.45 21.90
CA GLU A 56 12.67 6.13 21.48
C GLU A 56 12.55 6.07 19.95
N PHE A 57 13.13 7.05 19.24
CA PHE A 57 13.09 7.08 17.79
C PHE A 57 13.87 5.93 17.16
N ASN A 58 15.08 5.62 17.66
CA ASN A 58 15.87 4.48 17.17
C ASN A 58 15.09 3.16 17.27
N LYS A 59 14.37 2.94 18.39
CA LYS A 59 13.53 1.76 18.60
C LYS A 59 12.33 1.76 17.64
N TYR A 60 11.66 2.90 17.52
CA TYR A 60 10.50 3.07 16.65
C TYR A 60 10.87 2.87 15.17
N SER A 61 11.89 3.59 14.69
CA SER A 61 12.36 3.52 13.30
C SER A 61 12.86 2.12 12.97
N GLY A 62 13.63 1.48 13.86
CA GLY A 62 14.06 0.09 13.69
C GLY A 62 12.91 -0.88 13.52
N THR A 63 11.82 -0.67 14.27
CA THR A 63 10.59 -1.48 14.19
C THR A 63 9.88 -1.26 12.85
N GLU A 64 9.63 -0.01 12.45
CA GLU A 64 8.93 0.28 11.19
C GLU A 64 9.75 -0.15 9.96
N PHE A 65 11.08 0.08 9.97
CA PHE A 65 11.97 -0.47 8.93
C PHE A 65 11.96 -2.00 8.92
N GLY A 66 11.89 -2.66 10.08
CA GLY A 66 11.76 -4.11 10.18
C GLY A 66 10.49 -4.64 9.51
N LYS A 67 9.34 -4.02 9.79
CA LYS A 67 8.03 -4.33 9.18
C LYS A 67 8.09 -4.13 7.66
N THR A 68 8.48 -2.95 7.20
CA THR A 68 8.56 -2.62 5.77
C THR A 68 9.56 -3.49 5.02
N LYS A 69 10.69 -3.84 5.63
CA LYS A 69 11.67 -4.76 5.04
C LYS A 69 11.06 -6.14 4.81
N LYS A 70 10.33 -6.70 5.79
CA LYS A 70 9.72 -8.03 5.66
C LYS A 70 8.74 -8.07 4.49
N THR A 71 7.79 -7.13 4.41
CA THR A 71 6.81 -7.07 3.32
C THR A 71 7.46 -6.81 1.96
N SER A 72 8.43 -5.90 1.91
CA SER A 72 9.10 -5.51 0.66
C SER A 72 9.96 -6.62 0.06
N LEU A 73 10.54 -7.50 0.88
CA LEU A 73 11.34 -8.64 0.39
C LEU A 73 10.50 -9.63 -0.42
N ASP A 74 9.25 -9.88 -0.01
CA ASP A 74 8.32 -10.74 -0.74
C ASP A 74 7.82 -10.07 -2.01
N MET A 75 7.54 -8.76 -1.96
CA MET A 75 7.17 -7.98 -3.15
C MET A 75 8.29 -7.98 -4.20
N VAL A 76 9.55 -7.83 -3.78
CA VAL A 76 10.72 -7.95 -4.66
C VAL A 76 10.79 -9.34 -5.29
N LYS A 77 10.61 -10.40 -4.49
CA LYS A 77 10.59 -11.77 -5.02
C LYS A 77 9.52 -11.92 -6.10
N ASN A 78 8.30 -11.45 -5.84
CA ASN A 78 7.18 -11.52 -6.77
C ASN A 78 7.45 -10.71 -8.06
N ALA A 79 7.97 -9.50 -7.93
CA ALA A 79 8.32 -8.66 -9.09
C ALA A 79 9.35 -9.35 -9.99
N VAL A 80 10.41 -9.93 -9.41
CA VAL A 80 11.43 -10.66 -10.17
C VAL A 80 10.85 -11.94 -10.80
N VAL A 81 10.08 -12.73 -10.04
CA VAL A 81 9.44 -13.96 -10.56
C VAL A 81 8.48 -13.66 -11.70
N ASN A 82 7.64 -12.64 -11.58
CA ASN A 82 6.69 -12.24 -12.62
C ASN A 82 7.43 -11.76 -13.86
N GLY A 83 8.47 -10.94 -13.70
CA GLY A 83 9.25 -10.43 -14.82
C GLY A 83 9.97 -11.54 -15.57
N VAL A 84 10.54 -12.50 -14.83
CA VAL A 84 11.19 -13.68 -15.42
C VAL A 84 10.18 -14.59 -16.10
N THR A 85 9.02 -14.85 -15.49
CA THR A 85 7.96 -15.67 -16.09
C THR A 85 7.52 -15.10 -17.43
N LEU A 86 7.21 -13.79 -17.48
CA LEU A 86 6.88 -13.09 -18.73
C LEU A 86 8.01 -13.15 -19.75
N THR A 87 9.26 -13.07 -19.30
CA THR A 87 10.43 -13.19 -20.18
C THR A 87 10.47 -14.57 -20.83
N ILE A 88 10.36 -15.62 -20.03
CA ILE A 88 10.41 -17.02 -20.48
C ILE A 88 9.25 -17.33 -21.42
N GLU A 89 8.02 -16.91 -21.09
CA GLU A 89 6.84 -17.13 -21.93
C GLU A 89 6.96 -16.48 -23.30
N ASN A 90 7.47 -15.24 -23.34
CA ASN A 90 7.68 -14.53 -24.58
C ASN A 90 8.75 -15.19 -25.46
N VAL A 91 9.86 -15.62 -24.86
CA VAL A 91 10.94 -16.32 -25.58
C VAL A 91 10.42 -17.64 -26.14
N TYR A 92 9.76 -18.45 -25.31
CA TYR A 92 9.20 -19.73 -25.72
C TYR A 92 8.16 -19.59 -26.84
N ASN A 93 7.20 -18.68 -26.69
CA ASN A 93 6.11 -18.52 -27.66
C ASN A 93 6.59 -18.07 -29.04
N ARG A 94 7.70 -17.34 -29.09
CA ARG A 94 8.33 -16.94 -30.34
C ARG A 94 9.16 -18.08 -30.93
N LEU A 95 10.13 -18.61 -30.17
CA LEU A 95 11.10 -19.55 -30.71
C LEU A 95 10.48 -20.91 -31.06
N LYS A 96 9.40 -21.34 -30.41
CA LYS A 96 8.67 -22.57 -30.78
C LYS A 96 8.10 -22.56 -32.20
N LYS A 97 8.00 -21.38 -32.85
CA LYS A 97 7.50 -21.25 -34.23
C LYS A 97 8.60 -21.40 -35.27
N THR A 98 9.85 -21.28 -34.86
CA THR A 98 11.02 -21.24 -35.73
C THR A 98 11.98 -22.41 -35.46
N ASP A 99 11.85 -23.09 -34.33
CA ASP A 99 12.64 -24.27 -33.96
C ASP A 99 11.81 -25.23 -33.10
N ASP A 100 11.32 -26.31 -33.72
CA ASP A 100 10.47 -27.32 -33.09
C ASP A 100 11.18 -28.14 -31.99
N LYS A 101 12.52 -28.06 -31.89
CA LYS A 101 13.29 -28.76 -30.85
C LYS A 101 13.25 -28.02 -29.50
N LEU A 102 12.76 -26.78 -29.45
CA LEU A 102 12.66 -25.96 -28.24
C LEU A 102 11.46 -26.35 -27.34
N LYS A 103 11.74 -27.04 -26.23
CA LYS A 103 10.73 -27.35 -25.20
C LYS A 103 10.69 -26.27 -24.10
N LYS A 104 9.49 -25.80 -23.70
CA LYS A 104 9.27 -24.83 -22.59
C LYS A 104 10.02 -25.21 -21.31
N LYS A 105 10.02 -26.50 -20.98
CA LYS A 105 10.71 -27.08 -19.81
C LYS A 105 12.21 -26.77 -19.81
N ASN A 106 12.86 -26.74 -20.98
CA ASN A 106 14.30 -26.50 -21.09
C ASN A 106 14.68 -25.06 -20.75
N ILE A 107 13.83 -24.09 -21.12
CA ILE A 107 14.02 -22.66 -20.81
C ILE A 107 13.76 -22.40 -19.31
N LEU A 108 12.70 -23.00 -18.76
CA LEU A 108 12.36 -22.89 -17.34
C LEU A 108 13.46 -23.44 -16.42
N ILE A 109 14.03 -24.60 -16.75
CA ILE A 109 15.10 -25.22 -15.94
C ILE A 109 16.33 -24.32 -15.86
N ASN A 110 16.75 -23.72 -16.99
CA ASN A 110 17.89 -22.81 -17.01
C ASN A 110 17.64 -21.56 -16.19
N GLY A 111 16.44 -20.98 -16.32
CA GLY A 111 16.08 -19.75 -15.65
C GLY A 111 16.08 -19.86 -14.13
N LYS A 112 15.95 -21.05 -13.55
CA LYS A 112 15.85 -21.23 -12.08
C LYS A 112 17.09 -20.75 -11.32
N LYS A 113 18.30 -21.05 -11.81
CA LYS A 113 19.55 -20.65 -11.12
C LYS A 113 19.71 -19.13 -11.11
N ASP A 114 19.54 -18.51 -12.28
CA ASP A 114 19.66 -17.05 -12.43
C ASP A 114 18.51 -16.30 -11.75
N LEU A 115 17.30 -16.85 -11.76
CA LEU A 115 16.15 -16.33 -11.02
C LEU A 115 16.46 -16.25 -9.52
N ASN A 116 16.91 -17.36 -8.92
CA ASN A 116 17.24 -17.39 -7.49
C ASN A 116 18.39 -16.42 -7.15
N LYS A 117 19.41 -16.33 -8.00
CA LYS A 117 20.51 -15.38 -7.84
C LYS A 117 20.03 -13.92 -7.96
N GLY A 118 19.14 -13.65 -8.91
CA GLY A 118 18.52 -12.35 -9.15
C GLY A 118 17.65 -11.88 -8.00
N ILE A 119 16.80 -12.76 -7.46
CA ILE A 119 16.00 -12.52 -6.26
C ILE A 119 16.92 -12.17 -5.09
N LYS A 120 17.91 -13.01 -4.79
CA LYS A 120 18.84 -12.81 -3.67
C LYS A 120 19.62 -11.49 -3.79
N SER A 121 20.11 -11.18 -4.99
CA SER A 121 20.84 -9.94 -5.25
C SER A 121 19.96 -8.70 -5.01
N THR A 122 18.74 -8.70 -5.55
CA THR A 122 17.81 -7.56 -5.44
C THR A 122 17.33 -7.38 -4.00
N GLN A 123 17.06 -8.49 -3.30
CA GLN A 123 16.71 -8.48 -1.89
C GLN A 123 17.85 -7.97 -1.00
N ASN A 124 19.10 -8.33 -1.29
CA ASN A 124 20.26 -7.82 -0.55
C ASN A 124 20.46 -6.32 -0.76
N GLU A 125 20.28 -5.84 -1.99
CA GLU A 125 20.34 -4.40 -2.27
C GLU A 125 19.26 -3.63 -1.49
N LEU A 126 18.03 -4.16 -1.46
CA LEU A 126 16.95 -3.58 -0.66
C LEU A 126 17.28 -3.56 0.84
N LYS A 127 17.90 -4.61 1.38
CA LYS A 127 18.35 -4.65 2.79
C LYS A 127 19.40 -3.57 3.08
N ASN A 128 20.36 -3.37 2.16
CA ASN A 128 21.36 -2.34 2.29
C ASN A 128 20.73 -0.94 2.30
N LEU A 129 19.83 -0.68 1.34
CA LEU A 129 19.08 0.58 1.29
C LEU A 129 18.25 0.82 2.55
N CYS A 130 17.59 -0.21 3.09
CA CYS A 130 16.85 -0.13 4.35
C CYS A 130 17.76 0.30 5.51
N ASN A 131 18.94 -0.31 5.65
CA ASN A 131 19.89 0.03 6.71
C ASN A 131 20.44 1.45 6.56
N ILE A 132 20.80 1.86 5.35
CA ILE A 132 21.27 3.23 5.05
C ILE A 132 20.18 4.24 5.38
N SER A 133 18.96 3.97 4.94
CA SER A 133 17.80 4.82 5.18
C SER A 133 17.50 5.01 6.67
N ASN A 134 17.60 3.94 7.46
CA ASN A 134 17.40 4.02 8.91
C ASN A 134 18.47 4.92 9.58
N LYS A 135 19.73 4.80 9.16
CA LYS A 135 20.81 5.68 9.64
C LYS A 135 20.55 7.14 9.25
N CYS A 136 20.11 7.40 8.02
CA CYS A 136 19.76 8.75 7.56
C CYS A 136 18.58 9.33 8.34
N ALA A 137 17.53 8.54 8.60
CA ALA A 137 16.37 8.97 9.38
C ALA A 137 16.78 9.43 10.79
N ASN A 138 17.63 8.66 11.47
CA ASN A 138 18.13 9.00 12.80
C ASN A 138 18.95 10.29 12.80
N LYS A 139 19.87 10.45 11.82
CA LYS A 139 20.61 11.71 11.65
C LYS A 139 19.69 12.90 11.39
N GLN A 140 18.63 12.71 10.61
CA GLN A 140 17.69 13.77 10.27
C GLN A 140 16.84 14.19 11.49
N PHE A 141 16.46 13.25 12.35
CA PHE A 141 15.74 13.56 13.59
C PHE A 141 16.61 14.36 14.56
N ILE A 142 17.86 13.93 14.79
CA ILE A 142 18.82 14.64 15.65
C ILE A 142 18.97 16.10 15.20
N LYS A 143 19.19 16.31 13.89
CA LYS A 143 19.29 17.66 13.30
C LYS A 143 18.03 18.50 13.53
N ALA A 144 16.85 17.90 13.46
CA ALA A 144 15.59 18.63 13.67
C ALA A 144 15.38 19.01 15.14
N CYS A 145 15.77 18.14 16.08
CA CYS A 145 15.79 18.48 17.51
C CYS A 145 16.76 19.64 17.79
N ASP A 146 17.96 19.61 17.21
CA ASP A 146 18.97 20.66 17.40
C ASP A 146 18.55 21.99 16.78
N ASP A 147 17.91 21.95 15.61
CA ASP A 147 17.36 23.13 14.93
C ASP A 147 16.25 23.80 15.74
N ALA A 148 15.34 23.02 16.33
CA ALA A 148 14.27 23.54 17.18
C ALA A 148 14.83 24.17 18.47
N TYR A 149 15.69 23.44 19.17
CA TYR A 149 16.31 23.90 20.42
C TYR A 149 17.11 25.19 20.23
N SER A 150 17.97 25.24 19.20
CA SER A 150 18.82 26.40 18.96
C SER A 150 18.01 27.68 18.71
N LYS A 151 16.84 27.58 18.05
CA LYS A 151 15.93 28.71 17.83
C LYS A 151 15.28 29.18 19.14
N ILE A 152 14.89 28.25 20.01
CA ILE A 152 14.28 28.58 21.31
C ILE A 152 15.30 29.30 22.21
N ILE A 153 16.53 28.78 22.30
CA ILE A 153 17.61 29.41 23.06
C ILE A 153 17.99 30.78 22.49
N ALA A 154 17.87 30.98 21.19
CA ALA A 154 18.07 32.27 20.54
C ALA A 154 16.92 33.28 20.79
N GLY A 155 15.92 32.94 21.61
CA GLY A 155 14.83 33.82 22.01
C GLY A 155 13.61 33.80 21.08
N GLN A 156 13.54 32.87 20.12
CA GLN A 156 12.33 32.67 19.33
C GLN A 156 11.24 32.01 20.18
N ASP A 157 10.00 32.46 20.00
CA ASP A 157 8.82 31.79 20.57
C ASP A 157 8.83 30.28 20.25
N ALA A 158 8.56 29.46 21.27
CA ALA A 158 8.77 28.02 21.22
C ALA A 158 7.90 27.35 20.16
N GLU A 159 6.65 27.75 20.05
CA GLU A 159 5.71 27.19 19.09
C GLU A 159 6.16 27.50 17.65
N ASN A 160 6.53 28.76 17.38
CA ASN A 160 7.06 29.17 16.08
C ASN A 160 8.39 28.48 15.72
N ALA A 161 9.27 28.29 16.70
CA ALA A 161 10.55 27.58 16.52
C ALA A 161 10.33 26.11 16.17
N ILE A 162 9.41 25.43 16.86
CA ILE A 162 9.01 24.04 16.61
C ILE A 162 8.38 23.91 15.22
N GLU A 163 7.38 24.73 14.89
CA GLU A 163 6.72 24.70 13.58
C GLU A 163 7.70 24.90 12.42
N SER A 164 8.60 25.88 12.54
CA SER A 164 9.63 26.16 11.55
C SER A 164 10.54 24.94 11.33
N SER A 165 10.90 24.25 12.41
CA SER A 165 11.76 23.07 12.39
C SER A 165 11.05 21.86 11.79
N ILE A 166 9.75 21.67 12.08
CA ILE A 166 8.90 20.66 11.42
C ILE A 166 8.80 20.98 9.91
N LYS A 167 8.52 22.23 9.52
CA LYS A 167 8.43 22.65 8.11
C LYS A 167 9.74 22.37 7.35
N LYS A 168 10.90 22.58 7.98
CA LYS A 168 12.24 22.28 7.44
C LYS A 168 12.53 20.79 7.37
N LEU A 169 12.20 20.03 8.42
CA LEU A 169 12.34 18.57 8.46
C LEU A 169 11.59 17.92 7.29
N VAL A 170 10.33 18.31 7.07
CA VAL A 170 9.50 17.73 6.01
C VAL A 170 9.86 18.27 4.62
N GLN A 171 10.48 19.45 4.54
CA GLN A 171 11.03 19.96 3.28
C GLN A 171 12.16 19.10 2.75
N ASN A 172 13.03 18.65 3.67
CA ASN A 172 14.19 17.84 3.35
C ASN A 172 13.81 16.36 3.16
N GLY A 173 12.90 15.84 4.00
CA GLY A 173 12.54 14.43 3.98
C GLY A 173 13.69 13.53 4.42
N ILE A 174 13.60 12.22 4.10
CA ILE A 174 14.69 11.27 4.38
C ILE A 174 15.45 10.99 3.08
N GLU A 175 16.62 11.62 2.98
CA GLU A 175 17.53 11.46 1.85
C GLU A 175 18.56 10.36 2.10
N VAL A 176 18.79 9.53 1.08
CA VAL A 176 19.82 8.48 1.08
C VAL A 176 20.93 8.83 0.11
N ILE A 177 22.15 8.42 0.45
CA ILE A 177 23.29 8.52 -0.46
C ILE A 177 23.00 7.61 -1.66
N GLY A 178 22.95 8.20 -2.86
CA GLY A 178 22.70 7.48 -4.11
C GLY A 178 23.98 6.85 -4.69
N TYR A 179 23.85 6.22 -5.86
CA TYR A 179 25.00 5.79 -6.66
C TYR A 179 25.75 6.96 -7.32
N THR A 180 25.20 8.17 -7.27
CA THR A 180 25.80 9.42 -7.76
C THR A 180 26.30 10.25 -6.59
N LYS A 181 27.06 11.33 -6.86
CA LYS A 181 27.49 12.29 -5.82
C LYS A 181 26.31 13.01 -5.12
N ASN A 182 25.09 12.85 -5.62
CA ASN A 182 23.91 13.56 -5.12
C ASN A 182 23.02 12.64 -4.28
N ASN A 183 22.41 13.21 -3.26
CA ASN A 183 21.38 12.55 -2.48
C ASN A 183 20.16 12.21 -3.35
N THR A 184 19.48 11.12 -3.02
CA THR A 184 18.21 10.71 -3.65
C THR A 184 17.19 10.44 -2.55
N SER A 185 15.91 10.64 -2.82
CA SER A 185 14.86 10.23 -1.88
C SER A 185 14.84 8.70 -1.72
N MET A 186 14.51 8.24 -0.52
CA MET A 186 14.48 6.83 -0.17
C MET A 186 13.62 5.99 -1.14
N ASP A 187 12.41 6.46 -1.47
CA ASP A 187 11.49 5.79 -2.39
C ASP A 187 12.08 5.65 -3.81
N ALA A 188 12.71 6.70 -4.33
CA ALA A 188 13.32 6.67 -5.65
C ALA A 188 14.53 5.73 -5.72
N ALA A 189 15.32 5.63 -4.65
CA ALA A 189 16.43 4.68 -4.58
C ALA A 189 15.92 3.22 -4.58
N VAL A 190 14.88 2.94 -3.81
CA VAL A 190 14.24 1.62 -3.76
C VAL A 190 13.63 1.25 -5.10
N ARG A 191 12.85 2.14 -5.73
CA ARG A 191 12.25 1.89 -7.04
C ARG A 191 13.31 1.50 -8.08
N ARG A 192 14.40 2.26 -8.13
CA ARG A 192 15.53 2.01 -9.03
C ARG A 192 16.16 0.64 -8.79
N ALA A 193 16.40 0.26 -7.53
CA ALA A 193 16.99 -1.04 -7.19
C ALA A 193 16.10 -2.19 -7.66
N VAL A 194 14.79 -2.10 -7.43
CA VAL A 194 13.83 -3.15 -7.84
C VAL A 194 13.74 -3.24 -9.37
N THR A 195 13.48 -2.13 -10.06
CA THR A 195 13.40 -2.12 -11.53
C THR A 195 14.68 -2.65 -12.19
N SER A 196 15.85 -2.24 -11.68
CA SER A 196 17.14 -2.71 -12.21
C SER A 196 17.33 -4.19 -11.92
N GLY A 197 16.98 -4.67 -10.73
CA GLY A 197 17.06 -6.08 -10.35
C GLY A 197 16.18 -6.98 -11.23
N VAL A 198 14.94 -6.57 -11.50
CA VAL A 198 14.02 -7.27 -12.41
C VAL A 198 14.61 -7.33 -13.82
N ASN A 199 15.02 -6.18 -14.38
CA ASN A 199 15.56 -6.13 -15.73
C ASN A 199 16.84 -6.97 -15.85
N GLN A 200 17.81 -6.79 -14.95
CA GLN A 200 19.08 -7.52 -14.97
C GLN A 200 18.91 -9.04 -14.83
N THR A 201 17.93 -9.48 -14.02
CA THR A 201 17.64 -10.92 -13.88
C THR A 201 17.07 -11.47 -15.19
N SER A 202 16.10 -10.78 -15.79
CA SER A 202 15.57 -11.14 -17.10
C SER A 202 16.66 -11.19 -18.17
N LEU A 203 17.55 -10.20 -18.23
CA LEU A 203 18.63 -10.15 -19.21
C LEU A 203 19.63 -11.30 -19.06
N LYS A 204 19.99 -11.67 -17.82
CA LYS A 204 20.88 -12.81 -17.56
C LYS A 204 20.30 -14.12 -18.07
N ILE A 205 19.01 -14.35 -17.83
CA ILE A 205 18.32 -15.55 -18.33
C ILE A 205 18.35 -15.61 -19.86
N LYS A 206 18.23 -14.45 -20.53
CA LYS A 206 18.28 -14.37 -21.99
C LYS A 206 19.66 -14.67 -22.53
N ILE A 207 20.72 -14.16 -21.90
CA ILE A 207 22.10 -14.54 -22.22
C ILE A 207 22.31 -16.05 -22.03
N ALA A 208 21.87 -16.62 -20.90
CA ALA A 208 21.98 -18.06 -20.65
C ALA A 208 21.20 -18.92 -21.67
N ASN A 209 20.07 -18.41 -22.17
CA ASN A 209 19.34 -19.05 -23.26
C ASN A 209 20.12 -18.97 -24.57
N CYS A 210 20.73 -17.82 -24.88
CA CYS A 210 21.55 -17.67 -26.07
C CYS A 210 22.70 -18.69 -26.08
N GLU A 211 23.43 -18.82 -24.97
CA GLU A 211 24.52 -19.78 -24.80
C GLU A 211 24.04 -21.22 -25.05
N LYS A 212 22.92 -21.63 -24.44
CA LYS A 212 22.41 -23.00 -24.57
C LYS A 212 21.93 -23.34 -25.98
N PHE A 213 21.27 -22.41 -26.64
CA PHE A 213 20.69 -22.63 -27.97
C PHE A 213 21.65 -22.25 -29.10
N GLY A 214 22.89 -21.88 -28.78
CA GLY A 214 23.87 -21.46 -29.77
C GLY A 214 23.48 -20.18 -30.53
N ILE A 215 22.61 -19.35 -29.94
CA ILE A 215 22.18 -18.09 -30.54
C ILE A 215 23.27 -17.05 -30.34
N ASN A 216 23.77 -16.50 -31.44
CA ASN A 216 24.86 -15.52 -31.42
C ASN A 216 24.42 -14.10 -31.79
N ILE A 217 23.22 -13.94 -32.34
CA ILE A 217 22.69 -12.64 -32.76
C ILE A 217 21.63 -12.18 -31.76
N VAL A 218 21.68 -10.91 -31.39
CA VAL A 218 20.66 -10.27 -30.57
C VAL A 218 20.22 -8.94 -31.16
N LYS A 219 18.97 -8.56 -30.95
CA LYS A 219 18.44 -7.24 -31.36
C LYS A 219 18.05 -6.43 -30.14
N THR A 220 18.50 -5.20 -29.98
CA THR A 220 18.05 -4.37 -28.84
C THR A 220 16.58 -3.96 -29.00
N SER A 221 15.85 -3.83 -27.90
CA SER A 221 14.49 -3.26 -27.91
C SER A 221 14.51 -1.79 -28.34
N SER A 222 13.42 -1.30 -28.91
CA SER A 222 13.19 0.11 -29.21
C SER A 222 12.00 0.63 -28.39
N HIS A 223 12.10 1.84 -27.84
CA HIS A 223 10.97 2.53 -27.23
C HIS A 223 11.16 4.05 -27.28
N GLY A 224 10.05 4.79 -27.34
CA GLY A 224 10.09 6.25 -27.24
C GLY A 224 10.58 6.72 -25.87
N GLY A 225 11.24 7.88 -25.81
CA GLY A 225 11.73 8.46 -24.56
C GLY A 225 12.93 7.72 -23.95
N ALA A 226 13.71 7.00 -24.76
CA ALA A 226 15.02 6.50 -24.36
C ALA A 226 15.98 7.67 -24.08
N ARG A 227 16.85 7.52 -23.08
CA ARG A 227 17.88 8.54 -22.82
C ARG A 227 18.81 8.68 -24.05
N PRO A 228 19.38 9.87 -24.31
CA PRO A 228 20.14 10.12 -25.53
C PRO A 228 21.24 9.09 -25.84
N ASP A 229 21.99 8.65 -24.83
CA ASP A 229 23.06 7.64 -25.00
C ASP A 229 22.53 6.25 -25.33
N HIS A 230 21.28 5.94 -24.95
CA HIS A 230 20.64 4.65 -25.23
C HIS A 230 19.96 4.65 -26.59
N ALA A 231 19.57 5.82 -27.06
CA ALA A 231 18.93 5.97 -28.36
C ALA A 231 19.81 5.59 -29.55
N ARG A 232 21.13 5.57 -29.37
CA ARG A 232 22.10 5.28 -30.45
C ARG A 232 22.14 3.82 -30.88
N TRP A 233 21.73 2.90 -30.00
CA TRP A 233 21.83 1.46 -30.23
C TRP A 233 20.49 0.74 -30.20
N GLN A 234 19.37 1.43 -29.94
CA GLN A 234 18.06 0.80 -29.89
C GLN A 234 17.58 0.31 -31.26
N GLY A 235 16.88 -0.83 -31.29
CA GLY A 235 16.41 -1.46 -32.53
C GLY A 235 17.49 -2.09 -33.41
N GLN A 236 18.76 -2.08 -33.00
CA GLN A 236 19.88 -2.60 -33.81
C GLN A 236 20.21 -4.06 -33.49
N PHE A 237 20.74 -4.76 -34.49
CA PHE A 237 21.30 -6.10 -34.33
C PHE A 237 22.78 -6.06 -33.90
N PHE A 238 23.16 -7.01 -33.06
CA PHE A 238 24.51 -7.17 -32.53
C PHE A 238 24.86 -8.65 -32.46
N TYR A 239 26.16 -8.95 -32.55
CA TYR A 239 26.67 -10.28 -32.19
C TYR A 239 27.10 -10.34 -30.73
N LEU A 240 26.95 -11.49 -30.09
CA LEU A 240 27.40 -11.74 -28.72
C LEU A 240 28.90 -12.03 -28.67
N ASP A 241 29.29 -13.20 -29.18
CA ASP A 241 30.66 -13.72 -29.03
C ASP A 241 31.37 -13.90 -30.37
N LYS A 242 30.74 -14.60 -31.33
CA LYS A 242 31.31 -14.87 -32.65
C LYS A 242 31.03 -13.69 -33.59
N PRO A 243 32.03 -13.08 -34.24
CA PRO A 243 31.78 -11.98 -35.17
C PRO A 243 30.85 -12.39 -36.32
N VAL A 244 29.92 -11.50 -36.67
CA VAL A 244 29.01 -11.64 -37.83
C VAL A 244 29.19 -10.41 -38.71
N LYS A 245 29.36 -10.60 -40.02
CA LYS A 245 29.60 -9.52 -40.98
C LYS A 245 28.49 -8.47 -40.89
N GLY A 246 28.87 -7.20 -40.78
CA GLY A 246 27.93 -6.07 -40.68
C GLY A 246 27.36 -5.81 -39.28
N LEU A 247 27.59 -6.69 -38.30
CA LEU A 247 27.11 -6.50 -36.93
C LEU A 247 28.22 -6.03 -35.98
N LYS A 248 27.87 -5.18 -35.03
CA LYS A 248 28.76 -4.75 -33.94
C LYS A 248 28.66 -5.68 -32.74
N LYS A 249 29.68 -5.70 -31.88
CA LYS A 249 29.65 -6.49 -30.63
C LYS A 249 28.66 -5.90 -29.63
N PHE A 250 27.77 -6.72 -29.09
CA PHE A 250 26.69 -6.31 -28.20
C PHE A 250 27.19 -5.59 -26.94
N LYS A 251 28.15 -6.20 -26.23
CA LYS A 251 28.62 -5.70 -24.94
C LYS A 251 29.32 -4.35 -25.02
N SER A 252 30.19 -4.15 -26.02
CA SER A 252 30.91 -2.89 -26.19
C SER A 252 30.02 -1.78 -26.72
N SER A 253 29.05 -2.09 -27.59
CA SER A 253 28.16 -1.10 -28.20
C SER A 253 27.09 -0.60 -27.25
N THR A 254 26.56 -1.46 -26.39
CA THR A 254 25.44 -1.14 -25.48
C THR A 254 25.88 -0.85 -24.05
N GLY A 255 27.15 -1.14 -23.72
CA GLY A 255 27.67 -1.07 -22.36
C GLY A 255 27.08 -2.13 -21.42
N TYR A 256 26.49 -3.22 -21.94
CA TYR A 256 25.88 -4.27 -21.12
C TYR A 256 26.79 -4.73 -19.96
N GLY A 257 26.24 -4.69 -18.74
CA GLY A 257 26.98 -4.97 -17.49
C GLY A 257 27.53 -3.73 -16.78
N LYS A 258 27.50 -2.54 -17.40
CA LYS A 258 27.80 -1.26 -16.74
C LYS A 258 26.54 -0.62 -16.17
N VAL A 259 26.69 0.25 -15.17
CA VAL A 259 25.59 0.98 -14.51
C VAL A 259 24.85 1.91 -15.50
N ASP A 260 25.55 2.45 -16.48
CA ASP A 260 25.04 3.33 -17.54
C ASP A 260 24.72 2.59 -18.86
N GLY A 261 24.94 1.27 -18.92
CA GLY A 261 24.67 0.46 -20.10
C GLY A 261 23.24 -0.09 -20.18
N LEU A 262 23.01 -0.96 -21.17
CA LEU A 262 21.77 -1.74 -21.30
C LEU A 262 21.53 -2.58 -20.04
N GLY A 263 20.33 -2.48 -19.48
CA GLY A 263 19.99 -3.13 -18.20
C GLY A 263 20.59 -2.46 -16.97
N GLY A 264 21.25 -1.31 -17.15
CA GLY A 264 21.78 -0.47 -16.07
C GLY A 264 20.69 0.28 -15.30
N ALA A 265 21.11 1.22 -14.45
CA ALA A 265 20.23 1.99 -13.57
C ALA A 265 19.13 2.72 -14.35
N ASN A 266 17.87 2.43 -13.98
CA ASN A 266 16.66 2.98 -14.61
C ASN A 266 16.52 2.70 -16.12
N CYS A 267 17.30 1.77 -16.67
CA CYS A 267 17.19 1.37 -18.07
C CYS A 267 15.95 0.48 -18.26
N ARG A 268 15.11 0.83 -19.24
CA ARG A 268 13.90 0.07 -19.62
C ARG A 268 14.11 -0.80 -20.86
N HIS A 269 15.32 -0.80 -21.42
CA HIS A 269 15.65 -1.61 -22.59
C HIS A 269 15.88 -3.08 -22.23
N SER A 270 15.56 -3.94 -23.20
CA SER A 270 15.92 -5.35 -23.27
C SER A 270 16.55 -5.66 -24.64
N PHE A 271 16.72 -6.94 -24.99
CA PHE A 271 17.15 -7.38 -26.32
C PHE A 271 16.44 -8.68 -26.75
N TYR A 272 16.27 -8.99 -28.02
CA TYR A 272 15.71 -10.23 -28.54
C TYR A 272 16.83 -11.20 -28.88
N GLU A 273 16.66 -12.48 -28.56
CA GLU A 273 17.51 -13.57 -29.04
C GLU A 273 17.18 -13.85 -30.52
N VAL A 274 18.09 -13.70 -31.47
CA VAL A 274 17.77 -13.84 -32.89
C VAL A 274 18.49 -15.07 -33.44
N THR A 275 17.72 -16.08 -33.83
CA THR A 275 18.28 -17.28 -34.49
C THR A 275 18.86 -16.93 -35.86
N ASN A 276 19.80 -17.73 -36.36
CA ASN A 276 20.35 -17.51 -37.71
C ASN A 276 19.25 -17.55 -38.77
N TYR A 277 18.30 -18.49 -38.66
CA TYR A 277 17.14 -18.58 -39.54
C TYR A 277 16.30 -17.28 -39.53
N GLU A 278 15.99 -16.73 -38.35
CA GLU A 278 15.27 -15.47 -38.23
C GLU A 278 16.02 -14.29 -38.86
N TYR A 279 17.35 -14.25 -38.72
CA TYR A 279 18.19 -13.18 -39.27
C TYR A 279 18.33 -13.26 -40.79
N GLU A 280 18.66 -14.45 -41.32
CA GLU A 280 18.88 -14.68 -42.76
C GLU A 280 17.59 -14.50 -43.59
N ASN A 281 16.43 -14.78 -43.00
CA ASN A 281 15.13 -14.66 -43.64
C ASN A 281 14.39 -13.35 -43.30
N ASN A 282 15.05 -12.37 -42.66
CA ASN A 282 14.46 -11.09 -42.28
C ASN A 282 13.14 -11.21 -41.50
N LEU A 283 13.02 -12.21 -40.62
CA LEU A 283 11.79 -12.50 -39.86
C LEU A 283 11.63 -11.64 -38.60
N VAL A 284 12.61 -10.80 -38.30
CA VAL A 284 12.57 -9.88 -37.15
C VAL A 284 12.39 -8.47 -37.67
N ASN A 285 11.20 -7.92 -37.45
CA ASN A 285 10.81 -6.61 -37.97
C ASN A 285 11.76 -5.49 -37.52
N ASP A 286 12.23 -4.67 -38.45
CA ASP A 286 12.99 -3.46 -38.20
C ASP A 286 12.05 -2.32 -37.87
N GLU A 287 11.70 -2.21 -36.59
CA GLU A 287 10.99 -1.02 -36.11
C GLU A 287 11.85 0.21 -36.38
N GLU A 288 11.37 1.06 -37.29
CA GLU A 288 12.03 2.30 -37.67
C GLU A 288 12.03 3.25 -36.47
N PHE A 289 13.24 3.62 -36.02
CA PHE A 289 13.46 4.46 -34.86
C PHE A 289 13.77 5.89 -35.30
N GLU A 290 12.87 6.82 -34.99
CA GLU A 290 13.10 8.24 -35.25
C GLU A 290 13.75 8.93 -34.03
N LEU A 291 15.02 9.34 -34.18
CA LEU A 291 15.80 9.95 -33.10
C LEU A 291 15.21 11.27 -32.58
N ASN A 292 14.66 12.10 -33.48
CA ASN A 292 14.05 13.38 -33.11
C ASN A 292 12.81 13.17 -32.24
N ARG A 293 11.90 12.29 -32.67
CA ARG A 293 10.73 11.87 -31.89
C ARG A 293 11.11 11.35 -30.51
N ASN A 294 12.17 10.55 -30.41
CA ASN A 294 12.66 10.05 -29.13
C ASN A 294 13.14 11.13 -28.18
N ASN A 295 13.98 12.04 -28.67
CA ASN A 295 14.55 13.11 -27.85
C ASN A 295 13.46 14.04 -27.33
N GLU A 296 12.49 14.38 -28.17
CA GLU A 296 11.35 15.20 -27.76
C GLU A 296 10.47 14.48 -26.73
N GLN A 297 10.16 13.20 -26.95
CA GLN A 297 9.43 12.40 -25.96
C GLN A 297 10.20 12.30 -24.63
N TYR A 298 11.53 12.16 -24.68
CA TYR A 298 12.37 12.11 -23.47
C TYR A 298 12.23 13.40 -22.66
N GLU A 299 12.36 14.56 -23.29
CA GLU A 299 12.21 15.87 -22.62
C GLU A 299 10.80 16.05 -22.02
N LEU A 300 9.77 15.64 -22.76
CA LEU A 300 8.38 15.66 -22.28
C LEU A 300 8.18 14.77 -21.05
N GLU A 301 8.69 13.54 -21.07
CA GLU A 301 8.65 12.61 -19.94
C GLU A 301 9.43 13.16 -18.73
N GLN A 302 10.61 13.76 -18.92
CA GLN A 302 11.37 14.37 -17.82
C GLN A 302 10.59 15.51 -17.15
N LYS A 303 9.94 16.35 -17.95
CA LYS A 303 9.13 17.48 -17.46
C LYS A 303 7.85 17.00 -16.76
N GLN A 304 7.18 15.97 -17.26
CA GLN A 304 6.08 15.33 -16.54
C GLN A 304 6.55 14.78 -15.18
N ARG A 305 7.65 14.02 -15.17
CA ARG A 305 8.21 13.45 -13.93
C ARG A 305 8.61 14.53 -12.93
N TYR A 306 9.06 15.70 -13.39
CA TYR A 306 9.29 16.85 -12.53
C TYR A 306 8.00 17.30 -11.83
N TYR A 307 6.89 17.48 -12.56
CA TYR A 307 5.62 17.84 -11.94
C TYR A 307 5.10 16.78 -10.97
N GLU A 308 5.20 15.49 -11.32
CA GLU A 308 4.82 14.38 -10.43
C GLU A 308 5.65 14.38 -9.13
N ARG A 309 6.95 14.66 -9.22
CA ARG A 309 7.82 14.83 -8.03
C ARG A 309 7.36 15.99 -7.16
N GLN A 310 7.00 17.13 -7.76
CA GLN A 310 6.46 18.27 -7.01
C GLN A 310 5.14 17.89 -6.31
N ILE A 311 4.21 17.25 -7.00
CA ILE A 311 2.93 16.82 -6.43
C ILE A 311 3.15 15.89 -5.24
N ARG A 312 4.01 14.86 -5.38
CA ARG A 312 4.37 13.97 -4.26
C ARG A 312 4.96 14.72 -3.09
N LYS A 313 5.92 15.62 -3.36
CA LYS A 313 6.56 16.45 -2.33
C LYS A 313 5.52 17.24 -1.53
N TRP A 314 4.61 17.94 -2.20
CA TRP A 314 3.61 18.76 -1.52
C TRP A 314 2.53 17.94 -0.80
N LYS A 315 2.11 16.79 -1.35
CA LYS A 315 1.22 15.84 -0.65
C LYS A 315 1.84 15.28 0.62
N LYS A 316 3.10 14.84 0.56
CA LYS A 316 3.85 14.37 1.74
C LYS A 316 3.95 15.47 2.79
N ARG A 317 4.29 16.70 2.37
CA ARG A 317 4.33 17.86 3.26
C ARG A 317 2.99 18.08 3.96
N LYS A 318 1.91 18.13 3.19
CA LYS A 318 0.56 18.32 3.74
C LYS A 318 0.25 17.26 4.80
N ASN A 319 0.44 15.98 4.47
CA ASN A 319 0.13 14.87 5.36
C ASN A 319 0.88 14.95 6.69
N VAL A 320 2.16 15.30 6.67
CA VAL A 320 2.94 15.43 7.92
C VAL A 320 2.52 16.66 8.72
N LEU A 321 2.31 17.80 8.05
CA LEU A 321 1.92 19.05 8.73
C LEU A 321 0.53 18.94 9.36
N ASP A 322 -0.46 18.36 8.65
CA ASP A 322 -1.80 18.11 9.17
C ASP A 322 -1.74 17.32 10.48
N GLU A 323 -1.01 16.20 10.49
CA GLU A 323 -0.91 15.31 11.65
C GLU A 323 -0.10 15.94 12.80
N CYS A 324 0.78 16.90 12.51
CA CYS A 324 1.50 17.67 13.52
C CYS A 324 0.74 18.93 13.99
N GLY A 325 -0.49 19.14 13.52
CA GLY A 325 -1.28 20.33 13.84
C GLY A 325 -0.68 21.65 13.33
N VAL A 326 0.06 21.60 12.22
CA VAL A 326 0.67 22.80 11.59
C VAL A 326 -0.17 23.20 10.38
N ASP A 327 -0.43 24.50 10.18
CA ASP A 327 -1.18 24.97 9.00
C ASP A 327 -0.55 24.46 7.68
N SER A 328 -1.37 23.74 6.91
CA SER A 328 -1.00 23.15 5.64
C SER A 328 -1.67 23.85 4.44
N THR A 329 -2.25 25.05 4.62
CA THR A 329 -3.01 25.75 3.57
C THR A 329 -2.14 26.02 2.33
N LYS A 330 -0.86 26.36 2.54
CA LYS A 330 0.13 26.53 1.46
C LYS A 330 0.33 25.25 0.66
N GLU A 331 0.50 24.12 1.33
CA GLU A 331 0.67 22.80 0.73
C GLU A 331 -0.55 22.42 -0.12
N SER A 332 -1.77 22.62 0.40
CA SER A 332 -3.02 22.39 -0.34
C SER A 332 -3.09 23.20 -1.64
N LYS A 333 -2.77 24.50 -1.58
CA LYS A 333 -2.71 25.38 -2.75
C LYS A 333 -1.64 24.91 -3.76
N LYS A 334 -0.46 24.50 -3.28
CA LYS A 334 0.62 23.99 -4.14
C LYS A 334 0.27 22.66 -4.80
N ILE A 335 -0.40 21.73 -4.10
CA ILE A 335 -0.88 20.47 -4.69
C ILE A 335 -1.79 20.77 -5.88
N LYS A 336 -2.81 21.62 -5.69
CA LYS A 336 -3.74 22.01 -6.76
C LYS A 336 -3.01 22.69 -7.92
N TYR A 337 -2.09 23.61 -7.64
CA TYR A 337 -1.27 24.28 -8.65
C TYR A 337 -0.50 23.29 -9.53
N TRP A 338 0.23 22.35 -8.92
CA TRP A 338 1.06 21.40 -9.67
C TRP A 338 0.21 20.35 -10.41
N GLN A 339 -0.90 19.91 -9.84
CA GLN A 339 -1.85 19.02 -10.53
C GLN A 339 -2.46 19.67 -11.76
N ASN A 340 -2.78 20.96 -11.69
CA ASN A 340 -3.27 21.74 -12.83
C ASN A 340 -2.17 21.92 -13.88
N LYS A 341 -0.96 22.35 -13.49
CA LYS A 341 0.19 22.48 -14.39
C LYS A 341 0.52 21.17 -15.12
N ARG A 342 0.53 20.05 -14.41
CA ARG A 342 0.75 18.73 -15.01
C ARG A 342 -0.37 18.36 -15.98
N SER A 343 -1.63 18.53 -15.59
CA SER A 343 -2.77 18.15 -16.45
C SER A 343 -2.83 18.97 -17.73
N GLN A 344 -2.57 20.27 -17.63
CA GLN A 344 -2.46 21.16 -18.79
C GLN A 344 -1.28 20.77 -19.68
N PHE A 345 -0.09 20.55 -19.09
CA PHE A 345 1.10 20.14 -19.82
C PHE A 345 0.91 18.83 -20.58
N ILE A 346 0.29 17.80 -19.95
CA ILE A 346 0.00 16.52 -20.62
C ILE A 346 -0.94 16.75 -21.82
N LYS A 347 -1.98 17.57 -21.65
CA LYS A 347 -2.94 17.88 -22.72
C LYS A 347 -2.24 18.56 -23.90
N ASP A 348 -1.53 19.66 -23.65
CA ASP A 348 -0.89 20.46 -24.69
C ASP A 348 0.20 19.67 -25.40
N SER A 349 1.06 19.00 -24.64
CA SER A 349 2.16 18.21 -25.21
C SER A 349 1.65 17.05 -26.06
N ASN A 350 0.57 16.36 -25.66
CA ASN A 350 -0.01 15.30 -26.48
C ASN A 350 -0.63 15.84 -27.78
N ILE A 351 -1.23 17.03 -27.76
CA ILE A 351 -1.76 17.68 -28.98
C ILE A 351 -0.62 18.02 -29.94
N ASP A 352 0.42 18.68 -29.44
CA ASP A 352 1.56 19.12 -30.26
C ASP A 352 2.36 17.93 -30.79
N PHE A 353 2.59 16.92 -29.94
CA PHE A 353 3.29 15.69 -30.34
C PHE A 353 2.51 14.91 -31.40
N LYS A 354 1.18 14.86 -31.31
CA LYS A 354 0.33 14.27 -32.35
C LYS A 354 0.44 15.02 -33.67
N LYS A 355 0.40 16.35 -33.64
CA LYS A 355 0.53 17.18 -34.86
C LYS A 355 1.87 16.95 -35.55
N LYS A 356 2.96 16.81 -34.77
CA LYS A 356 4.32 16.70 -35.28
C LYS A 356 4.70 15.29 -35.74
N PHE A 357 4.29 14.26 -35.00
CA PHE A 357 4.74 12.87 -35.22
C PHE A 357 3.60 11.85 -35.41
N GLY A 358 2.34 12.29 -35.53
CA GLY A 358 1.18 11.42 -35.71
C GLY A 358 0.86 10.48 -34.54
N THR A 359 1.61 10.56 -33.43
CA THR A 359 1.48 9.65 -32.29
C THR A 359 0.59 10.25 -31.20
N ASN A 360 -0.39 9.48 -30.72
CA ASN A 360 -1.29 9.88 -29.63
C ASN A 360 -0.78 9.43 -28.25
N ASN A 361 -1.19 10.15 -27.19
CA ASN A 361 -1.12 9.72 -25.78
C ASN A 361 0.29 9.31 -25.30
N VAL A 362 1.31 10.05 -25.73
CA VAL A 362 2.71 9.82 -25.32
C VAL A 362 2.90 10.07 -23.82
N LEU A 363 2.17 11.04 -23.28
CA LEU A 363 2.11 11.32 -21.85
C LEU A 363 0.77 10.85 -21.27
N ASN A 364 0.82 10.17 -20.12
CA ASN A 364 -0.36 9.69 -19.40
C ASN A 364 -0.25 10.01 -17.91
N LYS A 365 -1.38 10.31 -17.24
CA LYS A 365 -1.39 10.53 -15.78
C LYS A 365 -1.06 9.21 -15.07
N ALA A 366 0.05 9.18 -14.34
CA ALA A 366 0.46 8.03 -13.53
C ALA A 366 0.06 8.21 -12.05
N TYR A 367 -1.19 7.89 -11.71
CA TYR A 367 -1.69 8.07 -10.33
C TYR A 367 -0.88 7.29 -9.28
N SER A 368 -0.31 6.13 -9.63
CA SER A 368 0.56 5.35 -8.76
C SER A 368 1.81 6.15 -8.34
N ARG A 369 2.40 6.93 -9.25
CA ARG A 369 3.60 7.74 -9.01
C ARG A 369 3.33 9.02 -8.23
N GLU A 370 2.07 9.40 -8.08
CA GLU A 370 1.65 10.57 -7.29
C GLU A 370 1.07 10.18 -5.94
N LYS A 371 1.00 8.89 -5.67
CA LYS A 371 0.41 8.36 -4.46
C LYS A 371 1.34 8.66 -3.29
N VAL A 372 0.79 9.30 -2.27
CA VAL A 372 1.39 9.39 -0.96
C VAL A 372 0.36 8.79 -0.02
N ILE A 373 0.67 7.63 0.55
CA ILE A 373 -0.24 6.92 1.44
C ILE A 373 -0.22 7.64 2.78
N LYS A 374 -1.39 8.10 3.23
CA LYS A 374 -1.58 8.56 4.60
C LYS A 374 -1.59 7.31 5.49
N LYS A 375 -0.61 7.19 6.39
CA LYS A 375 -0.65 6.28 7.53
C LYS A 375 -0.59 7.23 8.71
N SER A 376 -1.72 7.45 9.39
CA SER A 376 -1.72 8.34 10.55
C SER A 376 -0.80 7.75 11.63
N LEU A 377 -0.12 8.62 12.35
CA LEU A 377 0.83 8.23 13.38
C LEU A 377 0.26 8.08 14.76
N PHE A 378 -0.92 8.67 14.96
CA PHE A 378 -1.79 8.36 16.08
C PHE A 378 -2.92 7.41 15.68
N ALA A 379 -2.95 6.97 14.41
CA ALA A 379 -3.53 5.69 14.02
C ALA A 379 -2.61 4.50 14.34
N GLU A 380 -2.00 4.51 15.51
CA GLU A 380 -1.93 3.31 16.33
C GLU A 380 -3.00 3.47 17.43
N ASN A 381 -4.26 3.72 17.06
CA ASN A 381 -5.30 2.68 17.15
C ASN A 381 -6.56 2.91 16.29
N PHE A 382 -6.61 3.89 15.38
CA PHE A 382 -7.85 4.23 14.65
C PHE A 382 -7.82 4.21 13.11
N GLU A 383 -6.69 3.92 12.44
CA GLU A 383 -6.65 3.80 10.97
C GLU A 383 -5.39 3.08 10.47
N LYS A 384 -5.23 1.80 10.88
CA LYS A 384 -4.63 0.74 10.06
C LYS A 384 -4.90 -0.64 10.65
N ASN A 385 -6.17 -1.04 10.57
CA ASN A 385 -6.50 -2.39 10.15
C ASN A 385 -7.33 -2.44 8.84
N SER A 386 -7.35 -1.38 8.00
CA SER A 386 -7.52 -1.54 6.54
C SER A 386 -6.22 -1.33 5.79
N LYS A 387 -5.40 -2.36 5.83
CA LYS A 387 -5.43 -3.34 4.75
C LYS A 387 -4.99 -4.65 5.36
N ARG A 388 -5.83 -5.23 6.23
CA ARG A 388 -5.99 -6.67 6.13
C ARG A 388 -6.39 -6.90 4.68
N ASN A 389 -5.73 -7.84 4.01
CA ASN A 389 -6.21 -8.35 2.73
C ASN A 389 -7.72 -8.37 2.81
N THR A 390 -8.41 -7.60 1.96
CA THR A 390 -9.76 -7.97 1.62
C THR A 390 -9.58 -9.33 0.96
N ASN A 391 -9.60 -10.39 1.77
CA ASN A 391 -10.06 -11.67 1.30
C ASN A 391 -11.50 -11.36 0.91
N SER A 392 -11.71 -10.97 -0.36
CA SER A 392 -13.01 -10.67 -0.97
C SER A 392 -13.95 -11.89 -0.97
N LYS A 393 -13.62 -12.90 -0.16
CA LYS A 393 -14.32 -14.15 0.04
C LYS A 393 -15.18 -14.12 1.30
N TYR A 394 -14.91 -13.26 2.29
CA TYR A 394 -15.55 -13.32 3.62
C TYR A 394 -15.93 -11.99 4.30
N ASP A 395 -15.39 -10.84 3.87
CA ASP A 395 -15.81 -9.53 4.38
C ASP A 395 -16.90 -8.93 3.46
N GLY A 396 -17.93 -8.32 4.06
CA GLY A 396 -19.10 -7.79 3.34
C GLY A 396 -20.25 -7.50 4.28
N VAL A 397 -20.97 -6.40 4.01
CA VAL A 397 -22.18 -6.03 4.74
C VAL A 397 -23.40 -6.50 3.93
N PRO A 398 -24.30 -7.32 4.51
CA PRO A 398 -25.51 -7.75 3.80
C PRO A 398 -26.36 -6.57 3.34
N ASP A 399 -27.00 -6.71 2.16
CA ASP A 399 -27.77 -5.62 1.53
C ASP A 399 -28.91 -5.07 2.41
N VAL A 400 -29.40 -5.85 3.36
CA VAL A 400 -30.42 -5.42 4.34
C VAL A 400 -29.94 -4.24 5.22
N PHE A 401 -28.63 -3.99 5.28
CA PHE A 401 -28.02 -2.87 5.98
C PHE A 401 -27.66 -1.69 5.07
N ASN A 402 -28.05 -1.72 3.78
CA ASN A 402 -27.93 -0.55 2.89
C ASN A 402 -29.04 0.45 3.19
N TYR A 403 -28.77 1.33 4.15
CA TYR A 403 -29.75 2.30 4.62
C TYR A 403 -29.85 3.55 3.73
N LYS A 404 -31.04 4.19 3.74
CA LYS A 404 -31.20 5.55 3.20
C LYS A 404 -30.28 6.52 3.96
N ALA A 405 -29.81 7.57 3.27
CA ALA A 405 -28.85 8.53 3.80
C ALA A 405 -29.21 9.08 5.19
N ASP A 406 -30.49 9.41 5.44
CA ASP A 406 -30.92 9.95 6.73
C ASP A 406 -30.88 8.94 7.86
N LYS A 407 -31.27 7.69 7.60
CA LYS A 407 -31.14 6.59 8.59
C LYS A 407 -29.64 6.33 8.84
N GLN A 408 -28.84 6.26 7.79
CA GLN A 408 -27.39 6.08 7.90
C GLN A 408 -26.74 7.17 8.75
N ARG A 409 -27.13 8.44 8.54
CA ARG A 409 -26.64 9.57 9.33
C ARG A 409 -26.99 9.43 10.81
N ARG A 410 -28.26 9.18 11.15
CA ARG A 410 -28.70 9.01 12.55
C ARG A 410 -27.98 7.87 13.28
N LEU A 411 -27.80 6.73 12.60
CA LEU A 411 -27.04 5.62 13.18
C LEU A 411 -25.57 6.01 13.38
N THR A 412 -24.97 6.73 12.42
CA THR A 412 -23.59 7.23 12.53
C THR A 412 -23.43 8.24 13.67
N ASP A 413 -24.40 9.12 13.88
CA ASP A 413 -24.38 10.09 15.00
C ASP A 413 -24.41 9.34 16.35
N THR A 414 -25.20 8.26 16.45
CA THR A 414 -25.19 7.41 17.65
C THR A 414 -23.91 6.61 17.81
N PHE A 415 -23.26 6.20 16.71
CA PHE A 415 -21.96 5.55 16.78
C PHE A 415 -20.93 6.47 17.43
N ILE A 416 -20.90 7.75 17.01
CA ILE A 416 -20.03 8.77 17.56
C ILE A 416 -20.34 9.02 19.04
N GLU A 417 -21.63 9.07 19.42
CA GLU A 417 -22.03 9.28 20.80
C GLU A 417 -21.65 8.09 21.71
N ILE A 418 -21.81 6.85 21.26
CA ILE A 418 -21.39 5.65 22.00
C ILE A 418 -19.86 5.63 22.16
N ASP A 419 -19.12 5.91 21.09
CA ASP A 419 -17.66 5.98 21.14
C ASP A 419 -17.17 7.06 22.11
N ASN A 420 -17.79 8.24 22.09
CA ASN A 420 -17.49 9.32 23.04
C ASN A 420 -17.77 8.94 24.51
N ARG A 421 -18.80 8.13 24.77
CA ARG A 421 -19.10 7.66 26.14
C ARG A 421 -18.12 6.59 26.57
N PHE A 422 -17.83 5.63 25.70
CA PHE A 422 -16.79 4.62 25.94
C PHE A 422 -15.44 5.27 26.24
N MET A 423 -15.03 6.30 25.49
CA MET A 423 -13.78 7.01 25.74
C MET A 423 -13.72 7.72 27.11
N LYS A 424 -14.87 7.97 27.74
CA LYS A 424 -14.96 8.58 29.08
C LYS A 424 -14.94 7.56 30.21
N ASP A 425 -15.64 6.43 30.06
CA ASP A 425 -15.90 5.51 31.17
C ASP A 425 -15.40 4.06 30.92
N GLY A 426 -15.00 3.72 29.70
CA GLY A 426 -14.48 2.40 29.33
C GLY A 426 -15.53 1.30 29.23
N PHE A 427 -16.82 1.61 29.34
CA PHE A 427 -17.89 0.62 29.42
C PHE A 427 -18.62 0.39 28.10
N GLU A 428 -19.41 -0.68 28.07
CA GLU A 428 -20.38 -0.89 27.00
C GLU A 428 -21.58 0.05 27.14
N HIS A 429 -22.01 0.60 26.03
CA HIS A 429 -23.19 1.43 25.89
C HIS A 429 -24.13 0.83 24.86
N LEU A 430 -25.42 0.84 25.16
CA LEU A 430 -26.47 0.30 24.30
C LEU A 430 -27.43 1.42 23.89
N ALA A 431 -27.73 1.51 22.61
CA ALA A 431 -28.77 2.36 22.05
C ALA A 431 -29.84 1.51 21.35
N ILE A 432 -31.10 1.92 21.43
CA ILE A 432 -32.21 1.30 20.70
C ILE A 432 -32.85 2.31 19.76
N HIS A 433 -32.95 1.91 18.50
CA HIS A 433 -33.46 2.71 17.40
C HIS A 433 -34.71 2.11 16.79
N SER A 434 -35.54 2.96 16.21
CA SER A 434 -36.55 2.56 15.22
C SER A 434 -35.84 1.97 14.00
N LYS A 435 -36.16 0.73 13.63
CA LYS A 435 -35.58 0.11 12.42
C LYS A 435 -35.99 0.85 11.15
N ARG A 436 -37.17 1.48 11.14
CA ARG A 436 -37.70 2.22 9.98
C ARG A 436 -36.98 3.55 9.79
N THR A 437 -36.86 4.35 10.85
CA THR A 437 -36.37 5.73 10.77
C THR A 437 -34.90 5.85 11.17
N GLY A 438 -34.39 4.98 12.04
CA GLY A 438 -33.06 5.13 12.65
C GLY A 438 -33.04 6.15 13.78
N GLU A 439 -34.19 6.64 14.24
CA GLU A 439 -34.27 7.52 15.40
C GLU A 439 -34.03 6.74 16.68
N ILE A 440 -33.26 7.32 17.59
CA ILE A 440 -33.06 6.79 18.93
C ILE A 440 -34.36 6.93 19.73
N LEU A 441 -34.83 5.85 20.34
CA LEU A 441 -36.15 5.80 20.98
C LEU A 441 -36.10 6.05 22.48
N VAL A 442 -34.94 5.79 23.09
CA VAL A 442 -34.70 5.90 24.54
C VAL A 442 -33.24 6.27 24.79
N PRO A 443 -32.92 6.94 25.91
CA PRO A 443 -31.54 7.29 26.26
C PRO A 443 -30.60 6.09 26.28
N ILE A 444 -29.36 6.30 25.85
CA ILE A 444 -28.30 5.28 25.82
C ILE A 444 -28.05 4.73 27.23
N SER A 445 -28.01 3.40 27.35
CA SER A 445 -27.80 2.66 28.60
C SER A 445 -26.35 2.28 28.77
N THR A 446 -25.89 2.09 30.01
CA THR A 446 -24.63 1.41 30.36
C THR A 446 -24.81 0.66 31.69
N SER A 447 -24.24 -0.54 31.80
CA SER A 447 -24.28 -1.32 33.04
C SER A 447 -23.09 -1.04 33.97
N LYS A 448 -22.10 -0.23 33.54
CA LYS A 448 -20.80 -0.05 34.22
C LYS A 448 -20.09 -1.39 34.53
N LEU A 449 -20.36 -2.40 33.71
CA LEU A 449 -19.73 -3.71 33.75
C LEU A 449 -18.75 -3.82 32.59
N ASN A 450 -17.66 -4.54 32.84
CA ASN A 450 -16.67 -4.80 31.79
C ASN A 450 -17.26 -5.79 30.77
N ASN A 451 -17.33 -5.37 29.51
CA ASN A 451 -17.73 -6.21 28.37
C ASN A 451 -19.17 -6.74 28.44
N HIS A 452 -20.06 -5.98 29.07
CA HIS A 452 -21.48 -6.30 29.12
C HIS A 452 -22.34 -5.05 29.32
N VAL A 453 -23.45 -4.96 28.59
CA VAL A 453 -24.48 -3.94 28.79
C VAL A 453 -25.88 -4.55 28.78
N ASP A 454 -26.65 -4.19 29.80
CA ASP A 454 -28.05 -4.55 29.92
C ASP A 454 -28.96 -3.42 29.44
N PRO A 455 -30.12 -3.75 28.87
CA PRO A 455 -31.14 -2.75 28.56
C PRO A 455 -31.63 -2.05 29.84
N SER A 456 -31.72 -0.72 29.79
CA SER A 456 -32.35 0.05 30.86
C SER A 456 -33.83 -0.32 31.03
N LYS A 457 -34.46 0.04 32.16
CA LYS A 457 -35.90 -0.22 32.39
C LYS A 457 -36.78 0.30 31.23
N ALA A 458 -36.43 1.46 30.66
CA ALA A 458 -37.12 2.03 29.52
C ALA A 458 -36.93 1.20 28.24
N MET A 459 -35.72 0.69 28.00
CA MET A 459 -35.44 -0.22 26.88
C MET A 459 -36.15 -1.55 27.03
N GLN A 460 -36.19 -2.14 28.24
CA GLN A 460 -36.92 -3.38 28.50
C GLN A 460 -38.41 -3.24 28.18
N LYS A 461 -39.02 -2.13 28.63
CA LYS A 461 -40.41 -1.81 28.28
C LYS A 461 -40.60 -1.72 26.76
N LEU A 462 -39.70 -1.04 26.07
CA LEU A 462 -39.74 -0.89 24.61
C LEU A 462 -39.58 -2.23 23.87
N LEU A 463 -38.69 -3.10 24.33
CA LEU A 463 -38.46 -4.44 23.75
C LEU A 463 -39.69 -5.35 23.90
N LEU A 464 -40.44 -5.21 24.99
CA LEU A 464 -41.65 -6.01 25.27
C LEU A 464 -42.87 -5.52 24.48
N THR A 465 -42.98 -4.22 24.19
CA THR A 465 -44.17 -3.62 23.58
C THR A 465 -44.06 -3.38 22.07
N SER A 466 -42.84 -3.38 21.51
CA SER A 466 -42.64 -3.05 20.10
C SER A 466 -42.98 -4.23 19.17
N PRO A 467 -43.48 -3.97 17.95
CA PRO A 467 -43.76 -5.01 16.97
C PRO A 467 -42.54 -5.86 16.62
N GLU A 468 -42.77 -7.09 16.16
CA GLU A 468 -41.69 -7.98 15.72
C GLU A 468 -40.80 -7.31 14.66
N ASN A 469 -39.48 -7.44 14.83
CA ASN A 469 -38.47 -6.92 13.91
C ASN A 469 -38.58 -5.41 13.61
N SER A 470 -39.08 -4.61 14.56
CA SER A 470 -39.26 -3.16 14.41
C SER A 470 -38.12 -2.31 14.96
N LEU A 471 -37.18 -2.91 15.70
CA LEU A 471 -36.09 -2.21 16.39
C LEU A 471 -34.71 -2.61 15.86
N THR A 472 -33.76 -1.66 15.96
CA THR A 472 -32.33 -1.84 15.73
C THR A 472 -31.58 -1.54 17.03
N ALA A 473 -30.78 -2.48 17.53
CA ALA A 473 -29.89 -2.25 18.67
C ALA A 473 -28.48 -1.88 18.20
N ILE A 474 -27.82 -0.95 18.89
CA ILE A 474 -26.43 -0.58 18.62
C ILE A 474 -25.66 -0.62 19.94
N HIS A 475 -24.52 -1.30 19.98
CA HIS A 475 -23.60 -1.27 21.12
C HIS A 475 -22.13 -1.34 20.71
N ASN A 476 -21.23 -1.06 21.65
CA ASN A 476 -19.78 -1.20 21.46
C ASN A 476 -19.22 -2.43 22.17
N HIS A 477 -18.10 -2.95 21.68
CA HIS A 477 -17.28 -3.95 22.38
C HIS A 477 -15.89 -3.38 22.72
N PRO A 478 -15.58 -3.09 23.99
CA PRO A 478 -14.31 -2.55 24.46
C PRO A 478 -13.08 -3.35 23.98
N ASN A 479 -13.24 -4.68 23.90
CA ASN A 479 -12.17 -5.61 23.51
C ASN A 479 -12.01 -5.81 21.99
N ASN A 480 -12.73 -5.05 21.16
CA ASN A 480 -12.69 -5.18 19.70
C ASN A 480 -13.05 -6.60 19.20
N THR A 481 -14.08 -7.22 19.77
CA THR A 481 -14.52 -8.58 19.43
C THR A 481 -15.76 -8.57 18.51
N PRO A 482 -15.97 -9.61 17.67
CA PRO A 482 -17.28 -9.84 17.03
C PRO A 482 -18.40 -10.02 18.07
N PHE A 483 -19.66 -10.12 17.61
CA PHE A 483 -20.79 -10.51 18.47
C PHE A 483 -20.45 -11.72 19.34
N SER A 484 -20.75 -11.64 20.62
CA SER A 484 -20.82 -12.81 21.47
C SER A 484 -22.00 -13.70 21.05
N ILE A 485 -21.96 -14.99 21.40
CA ILE A 485 -23.15 -15.85 21.25
C ILE A 485 -24.30 -15.34 22.14
N GLY A 486 -23.99 -14.66 23.25
CA GLY A 486 -24.99 -13.99 24.08
C GLY A 486 -25.76 -12.90 23.32
N ASP A 487 -25.09 -12.13 22.45
CA ASP A 487 -25.72 -11.09 21.65
C ASP A 487 -26.70 -11.70 20.64
N ILE A 488 -26.30 -12.82 20.01
CA ILE A 488 -27.13 -13.55 19.04
C ILE A 488 -28.35 -14.15 19.73
N ILE A 489 -28.19 -14.78 20.90
CA ILE A 489 -29.29 -15.33 21.69
C ILE A 489 -30.22 -14.21 22.14
N SER A 490 -29.67 -13.11 22.64
CA SER A 490 -30.45 -11.94 23.07
C SER A 490 -31.26 -11.37 21.91
N CYS A 491 -30.64 -11.20 20.74
CA CYS A 491 -31.35 -10.75 19.55
C CYS A 491 -32.41 -11.75 19.09
N ASN A 492 -32.17 -13.07 19.19
CA ASN A 492 -33.12 -14.12 18.80
C ASN A 492 -34.33 -14.22 19.75
N ASN A 493 -34.12 -14.08 21.06
CA ASN A 493 -35.17 -14.20 22.06
C ASN A 493 -36.03 -12.92 22.15
N ASN A 494 -35.47 -11.75 21.84
CA ASN A 494 -36.21 -10.49 21.76
C ASN A 494 -36.89 -10.33 20.39
N LYS A 495 -38.18 -10.64 20.30
CA LYS A 495 -38.96 -10.57 19.05
C LYS A 495 -38.95 -9.19 18.39
N ALA A 496 -38.88 -8.11 19.18
CA ALA A 496 -38.84 -6.75 18.65
C ALA A 496 -37.54 -6.40 17.90
N LEU A 497 -36.40 -7.02 18.24
CA LEU A 497 -35.10 -6.73 17.64
C LEU A 497 -34.95 -7.39 16.29
N GLY A 498 -35.00 -6.60 15.22
CA GLY A 498 -34.77 -7.10 13.86
C GLY A 498 -33.32 -7.00 13.41
N GLU A 499 -32.56 -6.07 13.99
CA GLU A 499 -31.17 -5.75 13.66
C GLU A 499 -30.38 -5.48 14.94
N ILE A 500 -29.12 -5.90 14.97
CA ILE A 500 -28.14 -5.46 15.96
C ILE A 500 -26.84 -5.12 15.25
N ILE A 501 -26.20 -4.04 15.69
CA ILE A 501 -24.95 -3.53 15.13
C ILE A 501 -23.96 -3.33 16.27
N VAL A 502 -22.78 -3.94 16.13
CA VAL A 502 -21.65 -3.71 17.03
C VAL A 502 -20.63 -2.84 16.36
N ILE A 503 -20.05 -1.93 17.13
CA ILE A 503 -18.96 -1.05 16.70
C ILE A 503 -17.80 -1.28 17.65
N ASN A 504 -16.64 -1.54 17.08
CA ASN A 504 -15.42 -1.69 17.83
C ASN A 504 -14.64 -0.37 17.80
N ASN A 505 -13.85 -0.14 18.83
CA ASN A 505 -12.95 1.03 18.95
C ASN A 505 -11.90 1.06 17.83
N ASN A 506 -11.67 -0.05 17.14
CA ASN A 506 -10.78 -0.11 15.98
C ASN A 506 -11.47 0.26 14.64
N GLY A 507 -12.72 0.72 14.69
CA GLY A 507 -13.53 1.08 13.52
C GLY A 507 -14.15 -0.12 12.79
N GLU A 508 -13.95 -1.35 13.27
CA GLU A 508 -14.68 -2.51 12.73
C GLU A 508 -16.13 -2.47 13.20
N SER A 509 -17.07 -2.68 12.28
CA SER A 509 -18.48 -2.83 12.61
C SER A 509 -19.02 -4.17 12.16
N TYR A 510 -19.85 -4.76 13.00
CA TYR A 510 -20.49 -6.05 12.78
C TYR A 510 -21.99 -5.86 12.69
N TYR A 511 -22.61 -6.56 11.75
CA TYR A 511 -24.01 -6.39 11.41
C TYR A 511 -24.69 -7.75 11.52
N PHE A 512 -25.77 -7.84 12.28
CA PHE A 512 -26.57 -9.07 12.40
C PHE A 512 -28.07 -8.75 12.29
N SER A 513 -28.80 -9.53 11.49
CA SER A 513 -30.25 -9.42 11.41
C SER A 513 -30.92 -10.76 11.19
N ILE A 514 -32.13 -10.88 11.75
CA ILE A 514 -32.95 -12.08 11.64
C ILE A 514 -34.14 -11.74 10.75
N PRO A 515 -34.27 -12.36 9.55
CA PRO A 515 -35.46 -12.21 8.73
C PRO A 515 -36.74 -12.60 9.49
N LYS A 516 -37.88 -12.03 9.09
CA LYS A 516 -39.17 -12.39 9.69
C LYS A 516 -39.42 -13.89 9.49
N GLY A 517 -39.77 -14.60 10.56
CA GLY A 517 -39.99 -16.05 10.53
C GLY A 517 -38.71 -16.92 10.56
N ALA A 518 -37.51 -16.34 10.64
CA ALA A 518 -36.25 -17.09 10.71
C ALA A 518 -35.74 -17.32 12.15
N ARG A 519 -36.50 -16.94 13.18
CA ARG A 519 -36.13 -17.16 14.58
C ARG A 519 -36.19 -18.65 14.91
N ILE A 520 -35.20 -19.14 15.65
CA ILE A 520 -35.17 -20.51 16.14
C ILE A 520 -35.48 -20.53 17.65
N ASN A 521 -35.92 -21.65 18.18
CA ASN A 521 -36.21 -21.74 19.61
C ASN A 521 -34.89 -21.80 20.42
N LEU A 522 -34.50 -20.67 21.04
CA LEU A 522 -33.37 -20.58 21.96
C LEU A 522 -33.83 -20.16 23.38
N SER A 523 -35.12 -20.33 23.70
CA SER A 523 -35.62 -20.10 25.06
C SER A 523 -35.42 -21.31 25.97
N ILE A 524 -34.99 -22.45 25.40
CA ILE A 524 -34.70 -23.70 26.12
C ILE A 524 -33.18 -23.79 26.31
N ALA A 525 -32.73 -24.03 27.55
CA ALA A 525 -31.32 -24.09 27.91
C ALA A 525 -30.53 -25.15 27.10
N GLU A 526 -31.18 -26.26 26.76
CA GLU A 526 -30.61 -27.30 25.89
C GLU A 526 -30.23 -26.74 24.51
N TYR A 527 -31.17 -26.07 23.81
CA TYR A 527 -30.92 -25.48 22.49
C TYR A 527 -29.93 -24.32 22.53
N GLU A 528 -29.90 -23.56 23.64
CA GLU A 528 -28.88 -22.54 23.86
C GLU A 528 -27.48 -23.18 23.97
N ASN A 529 -27.36 -24.25 24.75
CA ASN A 529 -26.12 -25.00 24.92
C ASN A 529 -25.67 -25.66 23.61
N GLU A 530 -26.59 -26.20 22.82
CA GLU A 530 -26.31 -26.74 21.49
C GLU A 530 -25.71 -25.68 20.56
N LEU A 531 -26.27 -24.46 20.55
CA LEU A 531 -25.72 -23.36 19.74
C LEU A 531 -24.32 -22.96 20.21
N ARG A 532 -24.10 -22.87 21.53
CA ARG A 532 -22.78 -22.55 22.11
C ARG A 532 -21.73 -23.64 21.80
N GLU A 533 -22.12 -24.90 21.93
CA GLU A 533 -21.34 -26.08 21.55
C GLU A 533 -20.98 -26.06 20.05
N TYR A 534 -21.99 -25.81 19.20
CA TYR A 534 -21.83 -25.77 17.75
C TYR A 534 -20.89 -24.65 17.33
N PHE A 535 -21.01 -23.48 17.95
CA PHE A 535 -20.09 -22.36 17.75
C PHE A 535 -18.67 -22.72 18.17
N ARG A 536 -18.46 -23.29 19.36
CA ARG A 536 -17.14 -23.71 19.86
C ARG A 536 -16.48 -24.74 18.94
N LYS A 537 -17.23 -25.76 18.50
CA LYS A 537 -16.76 -26.79 17.56
C LYS A 537 -16.39 -26.17 16.21
N THR A 538 -17.22 -25.26 15.69
CA THR A 538 -16.98 -24.56 14.42
C THR A 538 -15.74 -23.66 14.49
N LYS A 539 -15.56 -22.90 15.57
CA LYS A 539 -14.38 -22.06 15.83
C LYS A 539 -13.10 -22.90 15.89
N LYS A 540 -13.12 -24.02 16.62
CA LYS A 540 -11.99 -24.96 16.72
C LYS A 540 -11.62 -25.55 15.35
N TRP A 541 -12.61 -26.02 14.60
CA TRP A 541 -12.39 -26.54 13.24
C TRP A 541 -11.79 -25.48 12.32
N LEU A 542 -12.34 -24.25 12.32
CA LEU A 542 -11.82 -23.14 11.51
C LEU A 542 -10.38 -22.75 11.90
N SER A 543 -10.03 -22.75 13.19
CA SER A 543 -8.67 -22.44 13.64
C SER A 543 -7.62 -23.43 13.12
N GLN A 544 -8.01 -24.69 12.90
CA GLN A 544 -7.14 -25.71 12.30
C GLN A 544 -6.97 -25.51 10.79
N GLN A 545 -8.04 -25.08 10.10
CA GLN A 545 -8.01 -24.82 8.66
C GLN A 545 -7.28 -23.53 8.30
N TYR A 546 -7.29 -22.55 9.20
CA TYR A 546 -6.71 -21.23 9.00
C TYR A 546 -5.77 -20.85 10.16
N PRO A 547 -4.62 -21.54 10.31
CA PRO A 547 -3.74 -21.41 11.48
C PRO A 547 -3.05 -20.04 11.60
N ASN A 548 -3.06 -19.24 10.53
CA ASN A 548 -2.45 -17.91 10.49
C ASN A 548 -3.48 -16.77 10.69
N GLU A 549 -4.77 -17.07 10.81
CA GLU A 549 -5.83 -16.07 10.99
C GLU A 549 -6.00 -15.70 12.47
N SER A 550 -6.41 -14.45 12.73
CA SER A 550 -6.60 -13.98 14.11
C SER A 550 -7.81 -14.63 14.77
N GLU A 551 -7.83 -14.71 16.11
CA GLU A 551 -8.97 -15.27 16.85
C GLU A 551 -10.29 -14.56 16.50
N ALA A 552 -10.25 -13.24 16.28
CA ALA A 552 -11.40 -12.44 15.86
C ALA A 552 -11.86 -12.79 14.43
N ASP A 553 -10.95 -13.17 13.53
CA ASP A 553 -11.30 -13.63 12.18
C ASP A 553 -11.90 -15.03 12.20
N ILE A 554 -11.33 -15.94 12.99
CA ILE A 554 -11.89 -17.29 13.19
C ILE A 554 -13.29 -17.19 13.81
N HIS A 555 -13.48 -16.30 14.78
CA HIS A 555 -14.78 -16.03 15.40
C HIS A 555 -15.76 -15.48 14.34
N HIS A 556 -15.37 -14.45 13.59
CA HIS A 556 -16.20 -13.89 12.52
C HIS A 556 -16.61 -14.98 11.49
N LEU A 557 -15.69 -15.81 11.03
CA LEU A 557 -15.98 -16.90 10.09
C LEU A 557 -16.93 -17.95 10.66
N ALA A 558 -16.82 -18.24 11.96
CA ALA A 558 -17.76 -19.14 12.63
C ALA A 558 -19.18 -18.57 12.60
N LEU A 559 -19.34 -17.27 12.89
CA LEU A 559 -20.63 -16.58 12.83
C LEU A 559 -21.19 -16.53 11.39
N VAL A 560 -20.36 -16.23 10.37
CA VAL A 560 -20.78 -16.29 8.96
C VAL A 560 -21.39 -17.66 8.63
N LYS A 561 -20.73 -18.76 9.06
CA LYS A 561 -21.19 -20.12 8.78
C LYS A 561 -22.48 -20.46 9.51
N ILE A 562 -22.60 -20.07 10.78
CA ILE A 562 -23.78 -20.32 11.61
C ILE A 562 -24.98 -19.53 11.12
N CYS A 563 -24.82 -18.23 10.90
CA CYS A 563 -25.88 -17.35 10.41
C CYS A 563 -26.37 -17.81 9.03
N LYS A 564 -25.46 -18.19 8.13
CA LYS A 564 -25.84 -18.77 6.82
C LYS A 564 -26.68 -20.04 6.97
N LYS A 565 -26.35 -20.92 7.93
CA LYS A 565 -27.10 -22.16 8.19
C LYS A 565 -28.47 -21.88 8.81
N ALA A 566 -28.58 -20.85 9.64
CA ALA A 566 -29.81 -20.44 10.31
C ALA A 566 -30.72 -19.54 9.46
N GLY A 567 -30.31 -19.17 8.24
CA GLY A 567 -31.05 -18.22 7.40
C GLY A 567 -31.01 -16.79 7.92
N TRP A 568 -29.99 -16.44 8.71
CA TRP A 568 -29.76 -15.10 9.24
C TRP A 568 -28.75 -14.32 8.41
N ASN A 569 -28.81 -12.98 8.49
CA ASN A 569 -27.82 -12.12 7.85
C ASN A 569 -26.74 -11.76 8.86
N TYR A 570 -25.48 -11.92 8.47
CA TYR A 570 -24.34 -11.49 9.26
C TYR A 570 -23.24 -10.96 8.37
N GLY A 571 -22.58 -9.90 8.80
CA GLY A 571 -21.48 -9.30 8.06
C GLY A 571 -20.55 -8.47 8.92
N ARG A 572 -19.42 -8.13 8.33
CA ARG A 572 -18.40 -7.26 8.92
C ARG A 572 -17.99 -6.21 7.91
N LYS A 573 -17.87 -4.98 8.40
CA LYS A 573 -17.22 -3.87 7.69
C LYS A 573 -15.93 -3.52 8.41
N ARG A 574 -14.84 -3.52 7.66
CA ARG A 574 -13.53 -3.04 8.11
C ARG A 574 -13.25 -1.72 7.40
N VAL A 575 -13.06 -0.65 8.17
CA VAL A 575 -12.68 0.67 7.64
C VAL A 575 -11.23 0.66 7.24
#